data_AF-A0A640RZR4-F1
#
_entry.id   AF-A0A640RZR4-F1
#
_cell.length_a   1.000
_cell.length_b   1.000
_cell.length_c   1.000
_cell.angle_alpha   90.00
_cell.angle_beta   90.00
_cell.angle_gamma   90.00
#
_symmetry.space_group_name_H-M   'P 1'
#
loop_
_entity.id
_entity.type
_entity.pdbx_description
1 polymer ?
#
loop_
_entity_poly.entity_id
_entity_poly.type
_entity_poly.pdbx_seq_one_letter_code
_entity_poly.pdbx_strand_id
1 'polypeptide(L)'
;MTFGFAPPPQVPPPTSADSAARLGRMLEPAEWASAGIPLLRNPREVVAGLHDRHRPVPSTAIVAVLDVQERVTASASFTELTAAPDGWEFRNALLVHLRRVIPHDLRLRAPVRTAVLLYCREGEPLWTETDGAWMWGLRDACTLHGLRCGAYITLTPDRWQVLGEGRGGRRPKPSTVDKPVTAARRTGAERMETRRTTAARPEAPHTAAPLPAAPNRSMARRTGGGAPEAHRHTAAR
;
A
#
# COMPACT_ATOMS: atom_id res chain seq x y z
N MET A 1 27.65 53.13 10.94
CA MET A 1 27.46 52.90 9.50
C MET A 1 26.51 51.71 9.36
N THR A 2 25.29 51.92 8.88
CA THR A 2 24.29 50.86 8.72
C THR A 2 24.15 50.58 7.23
N PHE A 3 24.60 49.41 6.78
CA PHE A 3 24.41 48.95 5.41
C PHE A 3 23.00 48.37 5.29
N GLY A 4 22.12 49.09 4.59
CA GLY A 4 20.79 48.59 4.23
C GLY A 4 20.91 47.62 3.06
N PHE A 5 20.61 46.35 3.29
CA PHE A 5 20.39 45.39 2.20
C PHE A 5 18.97 45.56 1.68
N ALA A 6 18.84 46.08 0.45
CA ALA A 6 17.58 46.06 -0.28
C ALA A 6 17.27 44.61 -0.71
N PRO A 7 16.04 44.11 -0.51
CA PRO A 7 15.66 42.79 -0.99
C PRO A 7 15.68 42.77 -2.53
N PRO A 8 16.15 41.68 -3.17
CA PRO A 8 16.18 41.59 -4.62
C PRO A 8 14.75 41.63 -5.19
N PRO A 9 14.57 42.19 -6.40
CA PRO A 9 13.28 42.17 -7.07
C PRO A 9 12.82 40.73 -7.25
N GLN A 10 11.63 40.42 -6.70
CA GLN A 10 10.95 39.14 -6.87
C GLN A 10 10.48 39.06 -8.33
N VAL A 11 11.30 38.51 -9.22
CA VAL A 11 10.88 38.20 -10.59
C VAL A 11 9.97 36.98 -10.51
N PRO A 12 8.66 37.10 -10.85
CA PRO A 12 7.80 35.93 -10.89
C PRO A 12 8.35 34.95 -11.94
N PRO A 13 8.40 33.63 -11.65
CA PRO A 13 8.88 32.66 -12.62
C PRO A 13 7.99 32.70 -13.88
N PRO A 14 8.57 32.48 -15.08
CA PRO A 14 7.80 32.49 -16.30
C PRO A 14 6.79 31.33 -16.29
N THR A 15 5.50 31.65 -16.34
CA THR A 15 4.37 30.69 -16.40
C THR A 15 4.48 29.66 -17.53
N SER A 16 5.22 30.00 -18.59
CA SER A 16 5.50 29.09 -19.72
C SER A 16 6.48 27.96 -19.33
N ALA A 17 7.50 28.22 -18.52
CA ALA A 17 8.45 27.20 -18.09
C ALA A 17 7.80 26.19 -17.14
N ASP A 18 6.89 26.66 -16.28
CA ASP A 18 6.15 25.81 -15.34
C ASP A 18 5.15 24.90 -16.07
N SER A 19 4.53 25.40 -17.14
CA SER A 19 3.68 24.60 -18.03
C SER A 19 4.49 23.53 -18.79
N ALA A 20 5.65 23.88 -19.34
CA ALA A 20 6.52 22.91 -20.02
C ALA A 20 7.06 21.83 -19.06
N ALA A 21 7.44 22.22 -17.84
CA ALA A 21 7.88 21.29 -16.81
C ALA A 21 6.75 20.34 -16.37
N ARG A 22 5.49 20.80 -16.30
CA ARG A 22 4.33 19.96 -16.00
C ARG A 22 4.05 18.95 -17.11
N LEU A 23 4.11 19.37 -18.38
CA LEU A 23 3.96 18.48 -19.53
C LEU A 23 5.02 17.38 -19.56
N GLY A 24 6.27 17.69 -19.21
CA GLY A 24 7.34 16.69 -19.06
C GLY A 24 7.16 15.76 -17.85
N ARG A 25 6.19 16.03 -16.98
CA ARG A 25 5.86 15.28 -15.76
C ARG A 25 4.45 14.68 -15.82
N MET A 26 4.01 14.35 -17.02
CA MET A 26 2.79 13.62 -17.32
C MET A 26 3.13 12.45 -18.25
N LEU A 27 2.30 11.40 -18.23
CA LEU A 27 2.41 10.26 -19.14
C LEU A 27 1.13 10.08 -19.94
N GLU A 28 1.29 9.92 -21.25
CA GLU A 28 0.19 9.56 -22.14
C GLU A 28 -0.19 8.07 -21.99
N PRO A 29 -1.42 7.66 -22.31
CA PRO A 29 -1.85 6.25 -22.21
C PRO A 29 -0.95 5.27 -22.98
N ALA A 30 -0.43 5.69 -24.14
CA ALA A 30 0.44 4.87 -24.98
C ALA A 30 1.85 4.70 -24.36
N GLU A 31 2.38 5.74 -23.73
CA GLU A 31 3.64 5.68 -22.99
C GLU A 31 3.50 4.79 -21.77
N TRP A 32 2.38 4.89 -21.06
CA TRP A 32 2.06 4.02 -19.94
C TRP A 32 1.94 2.55 -20.35
N ALA A 33 1.22 2.26 -21.44
CA ALA A 33 1.06 0.90 -21.95
C ALA A 33 2.38 0.29 -22.43
N SER A 34 3.26 1.10 -23.03
CA SER A 34 4.58 0.64 -23.50
C SER A 34 5.64 0.52 -22.39
N ALA A 35 5.39 1.05 -21.20
CA ALA A 35 6.32 0.99 -20.06
C ALA A 35 6.47 -0.43 -19.45
N GLY A 36 5.71 -1.42 -19.92
CA GLY A 36 5.83 -2.80 -19.46
C GLY A 36 5.36 -3.00 -18.01
N ILE A 37 4.35 -2.24 -17.58
CA ILE A 37 3.78 -2.33 -16.25
C ILE A 37 3.27 -3.77 -16.00
N PRO A 38 3.60 -4.40 -14.85
CA PRO A 38 3.17 -5.77 -14.57
C PRO A 38 1.65 -5.86 -14.46
N LEU A 39 1.06 -6.75 -15.24
CA LEU A 39 -0.39 -6.97 -15.24
C LEU A 39 -0.81 -7.60 -13.92
N LEU A 40 -1.85 -7.04 -13.29
CA LEU A 40 -2.50 -7.66 -12.14
C LEU A 40 -3.17 -8.97 -12.54
N ARG A 41 -2.97 -10.04 -11.79
CA ARG A 41 -3.66 -11.33 -12.00
C ARG A 41 -5.16 -11.21 -11.77
N ASN A 42 -5.56 -10.54 -10.70
CA ASN A 42 -6.98 -10.32 -10.37
C ASN A 42 -7.24 -8.86 -9.93
N PRO A 43 -7.36 -7.92 -10.87
CA PRO A 43 -7.62 -6.52 -10.53
C PRO A 43 -8.93 -6.33 -9.77
N ARG A 44 -9.96 -7.16 -10.03
CA ARG A 44 -11.26 -7.07 -9.35
C ARG A 44 -11.14 -7.27 -7.84
N GLU A 45 -10.35 -8.25 -7.40
CA GLU A 45 -10.13 -8.50 -5.96
C GLU A 45 -9.37 -7.36 -5.30
N VAL A 46 -8.34 -6.82 -5.96
CA VAL A 46 -7.58 -5.65 -5.47
C VAL A 46 -8.51 -4.45 -5.32
N VAL A 47 -9.31 -4.12 -6.35
CA VAL A 47 -10.26 -3.01 -6.29
C VAL A 47 -11.30 -3.22 -5.19
N ALA A 48 -11.88 -4.42 -5.08
CA ALA A 48 -12.89 -4.71 -4.05
C ALA A 48 -12.30 -4.60 -2.64
N GLY A 49 -11.11 -5.16 -2.40
CA GLY A 49 -10.45 -5.09 -1.09
C GLY A 49 -10.04 -3.66 -0.69
N LEU A 50 -9.54 -2.86 -1.64
CA LEU A 50 -9.22 -1.46 -1.38
C LEU A 50 -10.48 -0.61 -1.16
N HIS A 51 -11.54 -0.87 -1.93
CA HIS A 51 -12.83 -0.18 -1.77
C HIS A 51 -13.45 -0.44 -0.39
N ASP A 52 -13.48 -1.70 0.05
CA ASP A 52 -14.01 -2.09 1.35
C ASP A 52 -13.20 -1.48 2.50
N ARG A 53 -11.86 -1.54 2.41
CA ARG A 53 -10.94 -1.04 3.43
C ARG A 53 -10.96 0.48 3.59
N HIS A 54 -10.94 1.21 2.49
CA HIS A 54 -10.77 2.67 2.50
C HIS A 54 -12.07 3.46 2.32
N ARG A 55 -13.15 2.79 1.87
CA ARG A 55 -14.45 3.40 1.56
C ARG A 55 -14.30 4.72 0.79
N PRO A 56 -13.59 4.71 -0.36
CA PRO A 56 -13.18 5.94 -1.02
C PRO A 56 -14.37 6.75 -1.53
N VAL A 57 -14.29 8.05 -1.30
CA VAL A 57 -15.14 9.08 -1.90
C VAL A 57 -14.43 9.67 -3.12
N PRO A 58 -15.12 10.42 -3.99
CA PRO A 58 -14.48 11.12 -5.10
C PRO A 58 -13.28 11.98 -4.64
N SER A 59 -12.26 12.07 -5.50
CA SER A 59 -10.95 12.68 -5.23
C SER A 59 -10.08 11.95 -4.20
N THR A 60 -10.43 10.72 -3.82
CA THR A 60 -9.57 9.86 -2.99
C THR A 60 -8.56 9.12 -3.87
N ALA A 61 -7.27 9.30 -3.59
CA ALA A 61 -6.20 8.44 -4.07
C ALA A 61 -5.87 7.37 -3.02
N ILE A 62 -5.64 6.14 -3.46
CA ILE A 62 -5.21 5.02 -2.63
C ILE A 62 -3.96 4.42 -3.24
N VAL A 63 -2.85 4.53 -2.53
CA VAL A 63 -1.64 3.77 -2.86
C VAL A 63 -1.65 2.46 -2.09
N ALA A 64 -1.43 1.36 -2.79
CA ALA A 64 -1.39 0.02 -2.23
C ALA A 64 -0.11 -0.68 -2.65
N VAL A 65 0.42 -1.54 -1.78
CA VAL A 65 1.62 -2.33 -2.07
C VAL A 65 1.29 -3.80 -2.00
N LEU A 66 1.58 -4.49 -3.10
CA LEU A 66 1.36 -5.91 -3.29
C LEU A 66 2.65 -6.69 -3.01
N ASP A 67 2.51 -7.85 -2.37
CA ASP A 67 3.59 -8.83 -2.26
C ASP A 67 3.82 -9.59 -3.59
N VAL A 68 4.73 -10.58 -3.57
CA VAL A 68 5.06 -11.40 -4.74
C VAL A 68 3.91 -12.33 -5.14
N GLN A 69 2.92 -12.54 -4.27
CA GLN A 69 1.69 -13.28 -4.55
C GLN A 69 0.54 -12.35 -4.95
N GLU A 70 0.83 -11.07 -5.21
CA GLU A 70 -0.11 -10.02 -5.58
C GLU A 70 -1.19 -9.73 -4.52
N ARG A 71 -0.92 -10.01 -3.24
CA ARG A 71 -1.82 -9.67 -2.14
C ARG A 71 -1.48 -8.30 -1.57
N VAL A 72 -2.50 -7.51 -1.23
CA VAL A 72 -2.32 -6.19 -0.61
C VAL A 72 -1.74 -6.35 0.79
N THR A 73 -0.48 -5.94 0.98
CA THR A 73 0.23 -6.00 2.27
C THR A 73 0.19 -4.68 3.03
N ALA A 74 0.14 -3.55 2.31
CA ALA A 74 0.04 -2.22 2.88
C ALA A 74 -0.80 -1.33 1.97
N SER A 75 -1.53 -0.38 2.53
CA SER A 75 -2.26 0.62 1.75
C SER A 75 -2.52 1.89 2.55
N ALA A 76 -2.56 3.02 1.87
CA ALA A 76 -2.93 4.32 2.43
C ALA A 76 -3.85 5.05 1.46
N SER A 77 -4.88 5.70 2.00
CA SER A 77 -5.75 6.61 1.27
C SER A 77 -5.47 8.04 1.67
N PHE A 78 -5.61 8.95 0.72
CA PHE A 78 -5.46 10.39 0.92
C PHE A 78 -6.28 11.14 -0.12
N THR A 79 -6.62 12.39 0.19
CA THR A 79 -7.33 13.27 -0.73
C THR A 79 -6.31 14.20 -1.36
N GLU A 80 -6.35 14.32 -2.67
CA GLU A 80 -5.48 15.25 -3.40
C GLU A 80 -6.35 16.02 -4.38
N LEU A 81 -6.37 17.34 -4.21
CA LEU A 81 -7.17 18.25 -5.03
C LEU A 81 -6.24 19.33 -5.54
N THR A 82 -5.88 19.24 -6.81
CA THR A 82 -5.06 20.25 -7.48
C THR A 82 -5.80 20.78 -8.70
N ALA A 83 -5.84 22.11 -8.82
CA ALA A 83 -6.39 22.79 -9.99
C ALA A 83 -5.50 22.62 -11.22
N ALA A 84 -4.22 22.27 -11.00
CA ALA A 84 -3.20 22.13 -12.03
C ALA A 84 -2.39 20.86 -11.74
N PRO A 85 -2.77 19.69 -12.29
CA PRO A 85 -2.09 18.44 -12.01
C PRO A 85 -0.62 18.49 -12.42
N ASP A 86 0.27 18.18 -11.47
CA ASP A 86 1.73 18.05 -11.67
C ASP A 86 2.19 16.70 -11.10
N GLY A 87 2.82 15.87 -11.93
CA GLY A 87 3.31 14.56 -11.51
C GLY A 87 4.35 14.62 -10.39
N TRP A 88 5.10 15.72 -10.24
CA TRP A 88 6.05 15.91 -9.14
C TRP A 88 5.36 16.08 -7.78
N GLU A 89 4.24 16.81 -7.74
CA GLU A 89 3.43 16.96 -6.52
C GLU A 89 2.84 15.61 -6.13
N PHE A 90 2.24 14.91 -7.09
CA PHE A 90 1.67 13.59 -6.88
C PHE A 90 2.70 12.56 -6.44
N ARG A 91 3.91 12.57 -7.02
CA ARG A 91 5.02 11.76 -6.54
C ARG A 91 5.34 12.04 -5.08
N ASN A 92 5.45 13.31 -4.69
CA ASN A 92 5.77 13.69 -3.32
C ASN A 92 4.68 13.21 -2.35
N ALA A 93 3.41 13.38 -2.72
CA ALA A 93 2.28 12.86 -1.96
C ALA A 93 2.37 11.33 -1.79
N LEU A 94 2.59 10.60 -2.89
CA LEU A 94 2.77 9.14 -2.86
C LEU A 94 3.91 8.71 -1.95
N LEU A 95 5.07 9.36 -2.01
CA LEU A 95 6.22 9.04 -1.16
C LEU A 95 5.95 9.28 0.33
N VAL A 96 5.21 10.34 0.68
CA VAL A 96 4.80 10.60 2.07
C VAL A 96 3.98 9.42 2.60
N HIS A 97 3.03 8.91 1.81
CA HIS A 97 2.18 7.81 2.23
C HIS A 97 2.90 6.45 2.21
N LEU A 98 3.70 6.16 1.18
CA LEU A 98 4.49 4.92 1.08
C LEU A 98 5.43 4.75 2.28
N ARG A 99 6.16 5.81 2.66
CA ARG A 99 7.08 5.79 3.81
C ARG A 99 6.40 5.52 5.15
N ARG A 100 5.10 5.80 5.27
CA ARG A 100 4.31 5.54 6.48
C ARG A 100 3.83 4.10 6.57
N VAL A 101 3.54 3.46 5.44
CA VAL A 101 2.88 2.14 5.43
C VAL A 101 3.82 0.99 5.14
N ILE A 102 4.97 1.23 4.51
CA ILE A 102 5.93 0.18 4.21
C ILE A 102 7.38 0.70 4.16
N PRO A 103 8.36 -0.07 4.68
CA PRO A 103 9.77 0.23 4.44
C PRO A 103 10.09 0.26 2.94
N HIS A 104 11.07 1.09 2.56
CA HIS A 104 11.55 1.12 1.18
C HIS A 104 12.39 -0.13 0.86
N ASP A 105 12.39 -0.55 -0.40
CA ASP A 105 13.09 -1.75 -0.87
C ASP A 105 14.39 -1.40 -1.62
N LEU A 106 14.89 -0.16 -1.49
CA LEU A 106 16.10 0.36 -2.15
C LEU A 106 17.40 -0.43 -1.90
N ARG A 107 17.43 -1.27 -0.85
CA ARG A 107 18.57 -2.13 -0.53
C ARG A 107 18.53 -3.49 -1.23
N LEU A 108 17.41 -3.84 -1.85
CA LEU A 108 17.26 -5.10 -2.57
C LEU A 108 17.86 -4.96 -3.97
N ARG A 109 18.42 -6.06 -4.49
CA ARG A 109 19.00 -6.09 -5.85
C ARG A 109 17.97 -5.91 -6.94
N ALA A 110 16.73 -6.30 -6.67
CA ALA A 110 15.59 -6.13 -7.56
C ALA A 110 14.35 -5.81 -6.72
N PRO A 111 13.42 -4.97 -7.22
CA PRO A 111 12.18 -4.70 -6.54
C PRO A 111 11.32 -5.96 -6.39
N VAL A 112 10.91 -6.27 -5.17
CA VAL A 112 10.15 -7.50 -4.84
C VAL A 112 8.65 -7.21 -4.77
N ARG A 113 8.28 -6.04 -4.25
CA ARG A 113 6.89 -5.62 -4.09
C ARG A 113 6.46 -4.68 -5.21
N THR A 114 5.16 -4.66 -5.49
CA THR A 114 4.59 -3.84 -6.58
C THR A 114 3.65 -2.80 -5.99
N ALA A 115 3.82 -1.53 -6.34
CA ALA A 115 2.88 -0.48 -5.94
C ALA A 115 1.78 -0.32 -6.99
N VAL A 116 0.53 -0.19 -6.54
CA VAL A 116 -0.65 0.06 -7.38
C VAL A 116 -1.32 1.32 -6.86
N LEU A 117 -1.83 2.14 -7.77
CA LEU A 117 -2.59 3.34 -7.43
C LEU A 117 -4.03 3.18 -7.89
N LEU A 118 -4.98 3.36 -6.97
CA LEU A 118 -6.40 3.49 -7.27
C LEU A 118 -6.84 4.93 -7.02
N TYR A 119 -7.34 5.61 -8.05
CA TYR A 119 -7.86 6.97 -7.94
C TYR A 119 -9.37 6.99 -8.15
N CYS A 120 -10.10 7.39 -7.10
CA CYS A 120 -11.54 7.57 -7.15
C CYS A 120 -11.84 8.99 -7.64
N ARG A 121 -12.60 9.11 -8.71
CA ARG A 121 -12.92 10.40 -9.34
C ARG A 121 -14.36 10.45 -9.82
N GLU A 122 -14.83 11.67 -10.03
CA GLU A 122 -16.08 11.90 -10.76
C GLU A 122 -15.88 11.79 -12.27
N GLY A 123 -16.99 11.59 -12.98
CA GLY A 123 -17.05 11.69 -14.43
C GLY A 123 -16.64 10.43 -15.19
N GLU A 124 -16.31 10.64 -16.47
CA GLU A 124 -16.12 9.57 -17.43
C GLU A 124 -14.84 8.75 -17.19
N PRO A 125 -14.79 7.49 -17.64
CA PRO A 125 -13.63 6.61 -17.50
C PRO A 125 -12.51 6.91 -18.52
N LEU A 126 -12.64 8.00 -19.29
CA LEU A 126 -11.66 8.44 -20.28
C LEU A 126 -10.40 8.96 -19.60
N TRP A 127 -9.25 8.78 -20.25
CA TRP A 127 -8.00 9.33 -19.72
C TRP A 127 -8.06 10.86 -19.62
N THR A 128 -7.45 11.43 -18.58
CA THR A 128 -7.33 12.87 -18.37
C THR A 128 -5.89 13.26 -18.04
N GLU A 129 -5.57 14.55 -18.13
CA GLU A 129 -4.25 15.07 -17.74
C GLU A 129 -3.89 14.72 -16.28
N THR A 130 -4.88 14.71 -15.39
CA THR A 130 -4.71 14.26 -14.00
C THR A 130 -4.27 12.80 -13.92
N ASP A 131 -4.80 11.93 -14.78
CA ASP A 131 -4.33 10.55 -14.86
C ASP A 131 -2.89 10.47 -15.33
N GLY A 132 -2.52 11.26 -16.34
CA GLY A 132 -1.14 11.32 -16.82
C GLY A 132 -0.16 11.76 -15.75
N ALA A 133 -0.51 12.78 -14.96
CA ALA A 133 0.28 13.20 -13.81
C ALA A 133 0.36 12.11 -12.73
N TRP A 134 -0.73 11.39 -12.43
CA TRP A 134 -0.71 10.28 -11.46
C TRP A 134 0.13 9.11 -11.92
N MET A 135 0.04 8.73 -13.20
CA MET A 135 0.86 7.69 -13.82
C MET A 135 2.34 8.04 -13.72
N TRP A 136 2.70 9.28 -14.08
CA TRP A 136 4.06 9.78 -13.94
C TRP A 136 4.53 9.72 -12.48
N GLY A 137 3.73 10.28 -11.57
CA GLY A 137 4.04 10.36 -10.15
C GLY A 137 4.20 8.98 -9.51
N LEU A 138 3.37 8.01 -9.89
CA LEU A 138 3.47 6.62 -9.45
C LEU A 138 4.78 5.99 -9.92
N ARG A 139 5.12 6.13 -11.20
CA ARG A 139 6.35 5.56 -11.76
C ARG A 139 7.59 6.10 -11.07
N ASP A 140 7.65 7.42 -10.86
CA ASP A 140 8.78 8.06 -10.20
C ASP A 140 8.84 7.71 -8.71
N ALA A 141 7.70 7.70 -8.01
CA ALA A 141 7.64 7.32 -6.60
C ALA A 141 8.06 5.86 -6.37
N CYS A 142 7.67 4.94 -7.25
CA CYS A 142 8.11 3.54 -7.19
C CYS A 142 9.62 3.42 -7.32
N THR A 143 10.22 4.14 -8.27
CA THR A 143 11.67 4.18 -8.47
C THR A 143 12.38 4.66 -7.21
N LEU A 144 11.88 5.76 -6.61
CA LEU A 144 12.46 6.36 -5.41
C LEU A 144 12.19 5.56 -4.12
N HIS A 145 11.20 4.67 -4.09
CA HIS A 145 10.90 3.81 -2.94
C HIS A 145 11.41 2.36 -3.11
N GLY A 146 12.00 2.03 -4.25
CA GLY A 146 12.52 0.70 -4.57
C GLY A 146 11.44 -0.34 -4.88
N LEU A 147 10.26 0.08 -5.32
CA LEU A 147 9.13 -0.79 -5.66
C LEU A 147 9.01 -0.99 -7.18
N ARG A 148 8.37 -2.09 -7.61
CA ARG A 148 7.92 -2.21 -9.00
C ARG A 148 6.75 -1.26 -9.21
N CYS A 149 6.80 -0.48 -10.28
CA CYS A 149 5.65 0.29 -10.73
C CYS A 149 4.58 -0.67 -11.23
N GLY A 150 3.39 -0.63 -10.62
CA GLY A 150 2.23 -1.44 -10.98
C GLY A 150 1.12 -0.61 -11.61
N ALA A 151 -0.07 -1.21 -11.67
CA ALA A 151 -1.23 -0.64 -12.34
C ALA A 151 -1.69 0.71 -11.77
N TYR A 152 -2.18 1.57 -12.67
CA TYR A 152 -3.00 2.73 -12.33
C TYR A 152 -4.48 2.40 -12.64
N ILE A 153 -5.33 2.52 -11.63
CA ILE A 153 -6.73 2.12 -11.68
C ILE A 153 -7.60 3.34 -11.39
N THR A 154 -8.52 3.67 -12.30
CA THR A 154 -9.55 4.65 -12.01
C THR A 154 -10.80 3.97 -11.47
N LEU A 155 -11.47 4.66 -10.54
CA LEU A 155 -12.73 4.25 -9.96
C LEU A 155 -13.74 5.39 -10.10
N THR A 156 -14.73 5.22 -10.95
CA THR A 156 -15.85 6.16 -11.15
C THR A 156 -17.08 5.67 -10.36
N PRO A 157 -18.20 6.42 -10.34
CA PRO A 157 -19.43 5.97 -9.70
C PRO A 157 -19.95 4.62 -10.22
N ASP A 158 -19.77 4.33 -11.52
CA ASP A 158 -20.35 3.14 -12.14
C ASP A 158 -19.36 1.98 -12.33
N ARG A 159 -18.08 2.28 -12.51
CA ARG A 159 -17.08 1.28 -12.93
C ARG A 159 -15.68 1.56 -12.41
N TRP A 160 -14.83 0.54 -12.50
CA TRP A 160 -13.38 0.68 -12.39
C TRP A 160 -12.73 0.28 -13.72
N GLN A 161 -11.54 0.81 -13.98
CA GLN A 161 -10.75 0.52 -15.16
C GLN A 161 -9.25 0.55 -14.85
N VAL A 162 -8.50 -0.42 -15.35
CA VAL A 162 -7.04 -0.39 -15.38
C VAL A 162 -6.59 0.33 -16.66
N LEU A 163 -5.91 1.46 -16.52
CA LEU A 163 -5.45 2.22 -17.68
C LEU A 163 -4.25 1.53 -18.33
N GLY A 164 -4.22 1.56 -19.66
CA GLY A 164 -3.20 0.89 -20.49
C GLY A 164 -3.47 -0.58 -20.79
N GLU A 165 -4.44 -1.22 -20.11
CA GLU A 165 -4.69 -2.66 -20.24
C GLU A 165 -6.08 -3.02 -20.79
N GLY A 166 -7.00 -2.06 -20.89
CA GLY A 166 -8.37 -2.29 -21.36
C GLY A 166 -9.26 -3.10 -20.40
N ARG A 167 -8.75 -3.47 -19.22
CA ARG A 167 -9.48 -4.26 -18.22
C ARG A 167 -10.32 -3.36 -17.31
N GLY A 168 -11.52 -3.80 -16.96
CA GLY A 168 -12.42 -3.04 -16.10
C GLY A 168 -13.63 -3.85 -15.63
N GLY A 169 -14.45 -3.24 -14.80
CA GLY A 169 -15.66 -3.87 -14.27
C GLY A 169 -16.56 -2.89 -13.53
N ARG A 170 -17.68 -3.37 -13.00
CA ARG A 170 -18.59 -2.52 -12.20
C ARG A 170 -17.96 -2.12 -10.86
N ARG A 171 -18.32 -0.93 -10.36
CA ARG A 171 -17.90 -0.45 -9.04
C ARG A 171 -18.27 -1.47 -7.96
N PRO A 172 -17.36 -1.81 -7.03
CA PRO A 172 -17.69 -2.67 -5.89
C PRO A 172 -18.77 -2.03 -5.04
N LYS A 173 -19.69 -2.86 -4.53
CA LYS A 173 -20.63 -2.43 -3.48
C LYS A 173 -19.92 -2.56 -2.14
N PRO A 174 -20.10 -1.61 -1.21
CA PRO A 174 -19.55 -1.73 0.13
C PRO A 174 -20.07 -3.03 0.76
N SER A 175 -19.21 -3.78 1.45
CA SER A 175 -19.64 -5.00 2.12
C SER A 175 -20.58 -4.62 3.27
N THR A 176 -21.71 -5.32 3.40
CA THR A 176 -22.70 -5.06 4.46
C THR A 176 -22.35 -5.76 5.78
N VAL A 177 -21.12 -6.25 5.94
CA VAL A 177 -20.73 -7.15 7.04
C VAL A 177 -20.59 -6.41 8.37
N ASP A 178 -20.40 -5.09 8.35
CA ASP A 178 -20.47 -4.25 9.56
C ASP A 178 -21.85 -3.63 9.76
N LYS A 179 -22.87 -4.45 10.00
CA LYS A 179 -23.99 -3.98 10.82
C LYS A 179 -23.62 -4.25 12.26
N PRO A 180 -23.41 -3.23 13.12
CA PRO A 180 -23.33 -3.48 14.54
C PRO A 180 -24.65 -4.14 14.93
N VAL A 181 -24.57 -5.39 15.41
CA VAL A 181 -25.65 -6.01 16.16
C VAL A 181 -25.88 -5.07 17.33
N THR A 182 -26.87 -4.20 17.20
CA THR A 182 -27.43 -3.46 18.33
C THR A 182 -27.93 -4.52 19.28
N ALA A 183 -27.09 -4.85 20.25
CA ALA A 183 -27.50 -5.57 21.44
C ALA A 183 -28.61 -4.70 22.03
N ALA A 184 -29.86 -5.09 21.75
CA ALA A 184 -31.03 -4.55 22.40
C ALA A 184 -30.79 -4.77 23.90
N ARG A 185 -30.38 -3.68 24.54
CA ARG A 185 -30.17 -3.56 25.97
C ARG A 185 -31.50 -3.92 26.60
N ARG A 186 -31.63 -5.17 27.07
CA ARG A 186 -32.74 -5.58 27.93
C ARG A 186 -32.68 -4.68 29.15
N THR A 187 -33.57 -3.71 29.20
CA THR A 187 -33.97 -3.00 30.41
C THR A 187 -34.59 -4.04 31.34
N GLY A 188 -33.75 -4.71 32.12
CA GLY A 188 -34.15 -5.42 33.32
C GLY A 188 -34.18 -4.42 34.46
N ALA A 189 -35.35 -3.81 34.66
CA ALA A 189 -35.63 -3.04 35.86
C ALA A 189 -35.65 -3.99 37.06
N GLU A 190 -34.93 -3.56 38.09
CA GLU A 190 -34.70 -4.23 39.36
C GLU A 190 -36.01 -4.56 40.10
N ARG A 191 -36.11 -5.79 40.62
CA ARG A 191 -37.07 -6.13 41.67
C ARG A 191 -36.40 -7.03 42.71
N MET A 192 -35.96 -6.37 43.79
CA MET A 192 -36.03 -6.77 45.20
C MET A 192 -35.63 -8.22 45.59
N GLU A 193 -34.39 -8.31 46.02
CA GLU A 193 -33.86 -8.99 47.22
C GLU A 193 -34.82 -9.86 48.06
N THR A 194 -34.40 -11.10 48.34
CA THR A 194 -34.35 -11.65 49.71
C THR A 194 -33.54 -12.95 49.83
N ARG A 195 -32.57 -12.89 50.76
CA ARG A 195 -32.14 -13.93 51.72
C ARG A 195 -31.38 -15.20 51.28
N ARG A 196 -30.15 -15.26 51.84
CA ARG A 196 -29.53 -16.36 52.63
C ARG A 196 -29.18 -17.64 51.84
N THR A 197 -28.04 -18.32 52.00
CA THR A 197 -27.16 -18.52 53.16
C THR A 197 -25.87 -19.22 52.68
N THR A 198 -24.75 -19.00 53.38
CA THR A 198 -23.60 -19.93 53.65
C THR A 198 -22.78 -20.52 52.49
N ALA A 199 -21.48 -20.15 52.43
CA ALA A 199 -20.29 -21.00 52.72
C ALA A 199 -19.99 -22.12 51.69
N ALA A 200 -18.79 -22.40 51.18
CA ALA A 200 -17.42 -22.12 51.59
C ALA A 200 -16.45 -22.32 50.38
N ARG A 201 -15.29 -21.65 50.42
CA ARG A 201 -14.02 -22.03 49.79
C ARG A 201 -12.95 -21.64 50.82
N PRO A 202 -11.93 -22.47 51.14
CA PRO A 202 -10.64 -22.43 50.42
C PRO A 202 -9.97 -23.83 50.28
N GLU A 203 -9.29 -24.08 49.16
CA GLU A 203 -7.84 -24.30 49.04
C GLU A 203 -7.30 -25.65 49.54
N ALA A 204 -6.68 -26.36 48.59
CA ALA A 204 -5.74 -27.45 48.84
C ALA A 204 -4.30 -26.88 48.81
N PRO A 205 -3.41 -27.40 49.67
CA PRO A 205 -2.02 -27.62 49.27
C PRO A 205 -1.50 -28.99 49.76
N HIS A 206 -0.19 -29.21 49.57
CA HIS A 206 0.66 -30.35 49.97
C HIS A 206 0.98 -31.33 48.82
N THR A 207 2.09 -31.15 48.10
CA THR A 207 3.51 -31.46 48.44
C THR A 207 3.81 -32.96 48.51
N ALA A 208 4.60 -33.47 47.55
CA ALA A 208 5.74 -34.39 47.78
C ALA A 208 6.42 -34.83 46.45
N ALA A 209 7.73 -34.62 46.36
CA ALA A 209 8.69 -35.33 45.49
C ALA A 209 8.99 -36.74 46.10
N PRO A 210 9.75 -37.71 45.50
CA PRO A 210 10.89 -37.56 44.56
C PRO A 210 11.06 -38.63 43.43
N LEU A 211 12.12 -38.41 42.64
CA LEU A 211 12.80 -39.23 41.58
C LEU A 211 13.15 -40.69 42.01
N PRO A 212 13.72 -41.61 41.18
CA PRO A 212 14.44 -41.45 39.88
C PRO A 212 14.23 -42.55 38.80
N ALA A 213 14.78 -42.35 37.59
CA ALA A 213 15.58 -43.35 36.82
C ALA A 213 15.80 -42.91 35.34
N ALA A 214 17.07 -42.80 34.94
CA ALA A 214 17.56 -42.91 33.56
C ALA A 214 17.82 -44.41 33.23
N PRO A 215 18.34 -44.86 32.06
CA PRO A 215 18.82 -44.13 30.88
C PRO A 215 18.40 -44.74 29.50
N ASN A 216 18.78 -44.09 28.40
CA ASN A 216 19.83 -44.56 27.46
C ASN A 216 19.54 -44.32 25.95
N ARG A 217 20.65 -44.02 25.26
CA ARG A 217 20.93 -44.08 23.81
C ARG A 217 20.40 -42.98 22.87
N SER A 218 21.07 -42.57 21.80
CA SER A 218 22.47 -42.58 21.31
C SER A 218 22.42 -42.04 19.86
N MET A 219 23.52 -41.42 19.40
CA MET A 219 23.96 -41.17 18.01
C MET A 219 23.32 -39.98 17.24
N ALA A 220 24.08 -38.91 16.96
CA ALA A 220 25.13 -38.70 15.92
C ALA A 220 24.50 -38.05 14.67
N ARG A 221 24.71 -36.76 14.34
CA ARG A 221 25.91 -36.04 13.87
C ARG A 221 26.62 -36.70 12.66
N ARG A 222 26.40 -36.13 11.46
CA ARG A 222 27.32 -35.93 10.31
C ARG A 222 26.64 -34.89 9.40
N THR A 223 27.16 -33.70 9.04
CA THR A 223 28.44 -33.22 8.44
C THR A 223 28.76 -33.76 7.05
N GLY A 224 28.91 -32.82 6.11
CA GLY A 224 29.46 -32.96 4.75
C GLY A 224 28.59 -32.19 3.76
N GLY A 225 28.96 -31.08 3.13
CA GLY A 225 30.30 -30.59 2.74
C GLY A 225 30.48 -30.82 1.24
N GLY A 226 30.74 -29.74 0.47
CA GLY A 226 31.21 -29.87 -0.91
C GLY A 226 30.73 -28.78 -1.87
N ALA A 227 31.49 -27.70 -1.96
CA ALA A 227 31.57 -26.86 -3.15
C ALA A 227 32.74 -27.35 -4.03
N PRO A 228 32.69 -27.13 -5.35
CA PRO A 228 33.88 -26.78 -6.13
C PRO A 228 33.59 -25.48 -6.91
N GLU A 229 34.42 -24.45 -6.78
CA GLU A 229 35.73 -24.23 -7.45
C GLU A 229 35.59 -23.59 -8.84
N ALA A 230 36.44 -22.59 -9.03
CA ALA A 230 36.44 -21.62 -10.11
C ALA A 230 37.15 -22.15 -11.36
N HIS A 231 36.66 -21.77 -12.53
CA HIS A 231 37.45 -21.78 -13.77
C HIS A 231 37.65 -20.36 -14.28
N ARG A 232 38.90 -19.90 -14.16
CA ARG A 232 39.48 -18.81 -14.96
C ARG A 232 39.86 -19.40 -16.32
N HIS A 233 39.57 -18.69 -17.40
CA HIS A 233 40.26 -18.84 -18.67
C HIS A 233 40.78 -17.48 -19.15
N THR A 234 42.03 -17.53 -19.59
CA THR A 234 42.92 -16.45 -20.01
C THR A 234 42.72 -16.07 -21.49
N ALA A 235 43.27 -14.92 -21.86
CA ALA A 235 43.22 -14.17 -23.12
C ALA A 235 43.71 -14.83 -24.43
N ALA A 236 43.27 -14.24 -25.55
CA ALA A 236 43.93 -14.00 -26.87
C ALA A 236 42.79 -13.63 -27.85
N ARG A 237 42.79 -12.61 -28.70
CA ARG A 237 43.78 -11.83 -29.46
C ARG A 237 43.21 -10.45 -29.77
#